data_AF-D6D719-F1
#
_entry.id   AF-D6D719-F1
#
_cell.length_a   1.000
_cell.length_b   1.000
_cell.length_c   1.000
_cell.angle_alpha   90.00
_cell.angle_beta   90.00
_cell.angle_gamma   90.00
#
_symmetry.space_group_name_H-M   'P 1'
#
loop_
_entity.id
_entity.type
_entity.pdbx_description
1 polymer ?
#
loop_
_entity_poly.entity_id
_entity_poly.type
_entity_poly.pdbx_seq_one_letter_code
_entity_poly.pdbx_strand_id
1 'polypeptide(L)' 'MDMNNIQRTPEQQIDEAVEISKALFLPNARNPHEAEKIKRNIEAAGDHLKSLVAIVNDADLFKALVYEIMSKMR' A
#
# COMPACT_ATOMS: atom_id res chain seq x y z
N MET A 1 -6.38 -9.22 30.31
CA MET A 1 -7.31 -8.84 29.24
C MET A 1 -6.53 -8.97 27.94
N ASP A 2 -6.63 -10.13 27.29
CA ASP A 2 -6.08 -10.32 25.95
C ASP A 2 -6.90 -9.43 25.02
N MET A 3 -6.40 -8.22 24.77
CA MET A 3 -6.92 -7.38 23.70
C MET A 3 -6.70 -8.18 22.43
N ASN A 4 -7.79 -8.59 21.79
CA ASN A 4 -7.79 -9.19 20.46
C ASN A 4 -6.74 -8.48 19.60
N ASN A 5 -5.57 -9.11 19.44
CA ASN A 5 -4.59 -8.70 18.46
C ASN A 5 -5.17 -9.17 17.13
N ILE A 6 -6.23 -8.49 16.68
CA ILE A 6 -6.82 -8.68 15.35
C ILE A 6 -5.68 -8.29 14.43
N GLN A 7 -4.87 -9.27 14.02
CA GLN A 7 -3.85 -9.09 13.04
C GLN A 7 -4.57 -8.56 11.80
N ARG A 8 -4.37 -7.27 11.50
CA ARG A 8 -4.95 -6.65 10.31
C ARG A 8 -4.54 -7.47 9.11
N THR A 9 -5.50 -7.79 8.24
CA THR A 9 -5.17 -8.53 7.03
C THR A 9 -4.18 -7.69 6.19
N PRO A 10 -3.34 -8.32 5.36
CA PRO A 10 -2.40 -7.56 4.54
C PRO A 10 -3.10 -6.54 3.63
N GLU A 11 -4.33 -6.82 3.20
CA GLU A 11 -5.19 -5.87 2.48
C GLU A 11 -5.52 -4.63 3.31
N GLN A 12 -5.88 -4.80 4.59
CA GLN A 12 -6.14 -3.68 5.50
C GLN A 12 -4.88 -2.85 5.77
N GLN A 13 -3.71 -3.49 5.82
CA GLN A 13 -2.43 -2.79 5.94
C GLN A 13 -2.12 -1.97 4.67
N ILE A 14 -2.45 -2.50 3.49
CA ILE A 14 -2.32 -1.77 2.22
C ILE A 14 -3.29 -0.59 2.16
N ASP A 15 -4.54 -0.75 2.59
CA ASP A 15 -5.52 0.34 2.66
C ASP A 15 -5.04 1.50 3.54
N GLU A 16 -4.47 1.18 4.71
CA GLU A 16 -3.88 2.18 5.59
C GLU A 16 -2.69 2.88 4.94
N ALA A 17 -1.81 2.14 4.26
CA ALA A 17 -0.67 2.72 3.53
C ALA A 17 -1.11 3.64 2.38
N VAL A 18 -2.20 3.30 1.68
CA VAL A 18 -2.81 4.12 0.63
C VAL A 18 -3.30 5.44 1.22
N GLU A 19 -4.03 5.42 2.33
CA GLU A 19 -4.56 6.62 2.98
C GLU A 19 -3.44 7.50 3.56
N ILE A 20 -2.41 6.91 4.19
CA ILE A 20 -1.22 7.64 4.66
C ILE A 20 -0.51 8.31 3.47
N SER A 21 -0.36 7.60 2.35
CA SER A 21 0.29 8.15 1.15
C SER A 21 -0.52 9.32 0.59
N LYS A 22 -1.85 9.21 0.49
CA LYS A 22 -2.71 10.33 0.07
C LYS A 22 -2.53 11.54 0.99
N ALA A 23 -2.54 11.34 2.32
CA ALA A 23 -2.35 12.40 3.29
C ALA A 23 -0.98 13.08 3.18
N LEU A 24 0.07 12.35 2.78
CA LEU A 24 1.41 12.90 2.62
C LEU A 24 1.59 13.66 1.29
N PHE A 25 1.01 13.15 0.20
CA PHE A 25 1.30 13.67 -1.15
C PHE A 25 0.25 14.64 -1.70
N LEU A 26 -1.03 14.50 -1.34
CA LEU A 26 -2.08 15.41 -1.84
C LEU A 26 -1.90 16.87 -1.41
N PRO A 27 -1.45 17.19 -0.18
CA PRO A 27 -1.20 18.58 0.21
C PRO A 27 -0.13 19.29 -0.63
N ASN A 28 0.74 18.53 -1.31
CA ASN A 28 1.80 19.07 -2.16
C ASN A 28 1.36 19.33 -3.61
N ALA A 29 0.11 18.98 -3.98
CA ALA A 29 -0.39 19.20 -5.33
C ALA A 29 -0.58 20.70 -5.62
N ARG A 30 -0.12 21.16 -6.78
CA ARG A 30 -0.16 22.59 -7.16
C ARG A 30 -1.52 23.01 -7.72
N ASN A 31 -2.33 22.04 -8.14
CA ASN A 31 -3.68 22.27 -8.69
C ASN A 31 -4.55 21.01 -8.57
N PRO A 32 -5.88 21.12 -8.76
CA PRO A 32 -6.79 19.98 -8.64
C PRO A 32 -6.52 18.83 -9.63
N HIS A 33 -6.00 19.13 -10.83
CA HIS A 33 -5.68 18.10 -11.82
C HIS A 33 -4.46 17.26 -11.39
N GLU A 34 -3.44 17.90 -10.83
CA GLU A 34 -2.29 17.23 -10.24
C GLU A 34 -2.67 16.41 -9.01
N ALA A 35 -3.55 16.94 -8.14
CA ALA A 35 -4.06 16.22 -6.98
C ALA A 35 -4.80 14.94 -7.39
N GLU A 36 -5.65 15.04 -8.42
CA GLU A 36 -6.39 13.88 -8.95
C GLU A 36 -5.45 12.84 -9.57
N LYS A 37 -4.39 13.27 -10.29
CA LYS A 37 -3.38 12.36 -10.82
C LYS A 37 -2.61 11.65 -9.71
N ILE A 38 -2.20 12.37 -8.66
CA ILE A 38 -1.52 11.80 -7.49
C ILE A 38 -2.43 10.77 -6.80
N LYS A 39 -3.70 11.14 -6.56
CA LYS A 39 -4.69 10.25 -5.96
C LYS A 39 -4.83 8.94 -6.74
N ARG A 40 -5.06 9.02 -8.06
CA ARG A 40 -5.23 7.84 -8.91
C ARG A 40 -3.99 6.96 -8.94
N ASN A 41 -2.81 7.54 -8.99
CA ASN A 41 -1.57 6.77 -8.98
C ASN A 41 -1.38 6.01 -7.66
N ILE A 42 -1.71 6.63 -6.53
CA ILE A 42 -1.63 5.98 -5.21
C ILE A 42 -2.68 4.88 -5.08
N GLU A 43 -3.91 5.13 -5.53
CA GLU A 43 -4.98 4.12 -5.53
C GLU A 43 -4.62 2.92 -6.41
N ALA A 44 -4.15 3.16 -7.64
CA ALA A 44 -3.72 2.10 -8.55
C ALA A 44 -2.54 1.28 -7.99
N ALA A 45 -1.59 1.92 -7.30
CA ALA A 45 -0.50 1.21 -6.63
C ALA A 45 -1.04 0.32 -5.49
N GLY A 46 -1.99 0.80 -4.70
CA GLY A 46 -2.67 0.02 -3.66
C GLY A 46 -3.38 -1.20 -4.23
N ASP A 47 -4.16 -1.02 -5.29
CA ASP A 47 -4.90 -2.11 -5.95
C ASP A 47 -3.96 -3.17 -6.54
N HIS A 48 -2.84 -2.76 -7.13
CA HIS A 48 -1.81 -3.69 -7.60
C HIS A 48 -1.20 -4.49 -6.44
N LEU A 49 -0.89 -3.85 -5.30
CA LEU A 49 -0.36 -4.54 -4.12
C LEU A 49 -1.37 -5.52 -3.53
N LYS A 50 -2.66 -5.16 -3.48
CA LYS A 50 -3.73 -6.08 -3.05
C LYS A 50 -3.84 -7.29 -3.97
N SER A 51 -3.79 -7.07 -5.29
CA SER A 51 -3.79 -8.17 -6.25
C SER A 51 -2.61 -9.12 -6.06
N LEU A 52 -1.41 -8.58 -5.80
CA LEU A 52 -0.23 -9.38 -5.49
C LEU A 52 -0.39 -10.17 -4.18
N VAL A 53 -0.88 -9.54 -3.12
CA VAL A 53 -1.18 -10.23 -1.85
C VAL A 53 -2.19 -11.36 -2.03
N ALA A 54 -3.26 -11.12 -2.79
CA ALA A 54 -4.30 -12.12 -3.05
C ALA A 54 -3.76 -13.33 -3.83
N ILE A 55 -2.80 -13.13 -4.74
CA ILE A 55 -2.11 -14.21 -5.45
C ILE A 55 -1.18 -14.98 -4.50
N VAL A 56 -0.46 -14.24 -3.67
CA VAL A 56 0.59 -14.81 -2.82
C VAL A 56 -0.01 -15.54 -1.60
N ASN A 57 -1.27 -15.25 -1.21
CA ASN A 57 -2.08 -15.85 -0.13
C ASN A 57 -1.36 -16.00 1.23
N ASP A 58 -0.17 -15.39 1.36
CA ASP A 58 0.71 -15.49 2.50
C ASP A 58 1.45 -14.14 2.64
N ALA A 59 1.18 -13.47 3.76
CA ALA A 59 1.70 -12.14 4.06
C ALA A 59 3.23 -12.12 4.18
N ASP A 60 3.83 -13.22 4.61
CA ASP A 60 5.27 -13.32 4.81
C ASP A 60 5.98 -13.57 3.48
N LEU A 61 5.35 -14.34 2.58
CA LEU A 61 5.84 -14.48 1.21
C LEU A 61 5.72 -13.16 0.42
N PHE A 62 4.67 -12.37 0.65
CA PHE A 62 4.54 -11.04 0.04
C PHE A 62 5.61 -10.07 0.55
N LYS A 63 5.86 -10.04 1.86
CA LYS A 63 6.96 -9.24 2.43
C LYS A 63 8.30 -9.67 1.84
N ALA A 64 8.57 -10.97 1.74
CA ALA A 64 9.79 -11.50 1.16
C ALA A 64 9.96 -11.06 -0.31
N LEU A 65 8.89 -11.11 -1.11
CA LEU A 65 8.88 -10.66 -2.50
C LEU A 65 9.21 -9.15 -2.62
N VAL A 66 8.57 -8.32 -1.80
CA VAL A 66 8.81 -6.87 -1.78
C VAL A 66 10.26 -6.57 -1.37
N TYR A 67 10.78 -7.26 -0.35
CA TYR A 67 12.18 -7.15 0.05
C TYR A 67 13.15 -7.56 -1.05
N GLU A 68 12.87 -8.65 -1.78
CA GLU A 68 13.73 -9.11 -2.87
C GLU A 68 13.75 -8.11 -4.03
N ILE A 69 12.60 -7.55 -4.40
CA ILE A 69 12.50 -6.51 -5.43
C ILE A 69 13.30 -5.26 -5.02
N MET A 70 13.15 -4.79 -3.77
CA MET A 70 13.92 -3.64 -3.28
C MET A 70 15.43 -3.93 -3.20
N SER A 71 15.82 -5.15 -2.84
CA SER A 71 17.23 -5.55 -2.78
C SER A 71 17.91 -5.57 -4.15
N LYS A 72 17.18 -5.80 -5.24
CA LYS A 72 17.72 -5.82 -6.62
C LYS A 72 17.78 -4.43 -7.26
N MET A 73 17.16 -3.42 -6.66
CA MET A 73 17.22 -2.03 -7.12
C MET A 73 18.37 -1.23 -6.49
N ARG A 74 19.20 -1.86 -5.67
CA ARG A 74 20.38 -1.28 -5.02
C ARG A 74 21.66 -1.70 -5.74
#